data_AF-A0A7S1NFX5-F1
#
_entry.id   AF-A0A7S1NFX5-F1
#
_cell.length_a   1.000
_cell.length_b   1.000
_cell.length_c   1.000
_cell.angle_alpha   90.00
_cell.angle_beta   90.00
_cell.angle_gamma   90.00
#
_symmetry.space_group_name_H-M   'P 1'
#
loop_
_entity.id
_entity.type
_entity.pdbx_description
1 polymer ?
#
loop_
_entity_poly.entity_id
_entity_poly.type
_entity_poly.pdbx_seq_one_letter_code
_entity_poly.pdbx_strand_id
1 'polypeptide(L)'
;MYFIYMFVLRALNKAKPFLMDMEFHTGHPSEDGTTKAEVQQLLETPLVCTPTFNETVMFDDIPQDRPTLLTQMRNHFFNISRLMDCLSCEKCRLWGKLETHGLASALKIVVEDVPVSVMQRSEIVAMIHLLRQISSSLSNAQWLLALHAQKEQQGTGEA
;
A
#
# COMPACT_ATOMS: atom_id res chain seq x y z
N MET A 1 -2.57 -8.82 -7.25
CA MET A 1 -1.96 -8.48 -5.94
C MET A 1 -0.52 -7.97 -6.08
N TYR A 2 0.37 -8.65 -6.81
CA TYR A 2 1.75 -8.19 -7.03
C TYR A 2 1.86 -6.76 -7.58
N PHE A 3 1.02 -6.37 -8.54
CA PHE A 3 1.01 -5.00 -9.05
C PHE A 3 0.74 -3.97 -7.94
N ILE A 4 -0.30 -4.17 -7.14
CA ILE A 4 -0.64 -3.24 -6.04
C ILE A 4 0.49 -3.21 -5.01
N TYR A 5 1.10 -4.36 -4.71
CA TYR A 5 2.27 -4.43 -3.82
C TYR A 5 3.43 -3.56 -4.33
N MET A 6 3.81 -3.74 -5.59
CA MET A 6 4.88 -2.96 -6.24
C MET A 6 4.53 -1.47 -6.34
N PHE A 7 3.25 -1.16 -6.56
CA PHE A 7 2.75 0.20 -6.60
C PHE A 7 2.88 0.91 -5.25
N VAL A 8 2.46 0.26 -4.17
CA VAL A 8 2.57 0.81 -2.80
C VAL A 8 4.04 0.87 -2.36
N LEU A 9 4.87 -0.11 -2.72
CA LEU A 9 6.32 -0.05 -2.49
C LEU A 9 6.96 1.15 -3.19
N ARG A 10 6.51 1.48 -4.40
CA ARG A 10 6.99 2.67 -5.11
C ARG A 10 6.60 3.96 -4.39
N ALA A 11 5.36 4.05 -3.93
CA ALA A 11 4.91 5.18 -3.10
C ALA A 11 5.75 5.30 -1.82
N LEU A 12 6.05 4.18 -1.17
CA LEU A 12 6.90 4.15 0.03
C LEU A 12 8.34 4.60 -0.27
N ASN A 13 8.92 4.17 -1.40
CA ASN A 13 10.24 4.61 -1.85
C ASN A 13 10.28 6.13 -2.08
N LYS A 14 9.27 6.69 -2.76
CA LYS A 14 9.14 8.16 -2.93
C LYS A 14 8.96 8.88 -1.60
N ALA A 15 8.27 8.27 -0.64
CA ALA A 15 8.03 8.83 0.69
C ALA A 15 9.23 8.72 1.64
N LYS A 16 10.21 7.86 1.33
CA LYS A 16 11.37 7.56 2.18
C LYS A 16 12.09 8.80 2.74
N PRO A 17 12.43 9.83 1.94
CA PRO A 17 13.17 10.98 2.47
C PRO A 17 12.42 11.70 3.60
N PHE A 18 11.09 11.75 3.52
CA PHE A 18 10.27 12.38 4.55
C PHE A 18 10.02 11.46 5.75
N LEU A 19 9.75 10.18 5.50
CA LEU A 19 9.48 9.21 6.57
C LEU A 19 10.71 8.92 7.43
N MET A 20 11.92 9.12 6.91
CA MET A 20 13.17 8.99 7.68
C MET A 20 13.29 10.01 8.82
N ASP A 21 12.84 11.24 8.57
CA ASP A 21 12.97 12.36 9.50
C ASP A 21 11.70 12.61 10.33
N MET A 22 10.61 11.90 10.03
CA MET A 22 9.33 12.05 10.71
C MET A 22 9.43 11.76 12.22
N GLU A 23 8.72 12.58 13.00
CA GLU A 23 8.52 12.36 14.43
C GLU A 23 7.15 11.75 14.71
N PHE A 24 7.13 10.68 15.50
CA PHE A 24 5.92 10.03 15.98
C PHE A 24 5.54 10.61 17.33
N HIS A 25 4.27 11.00 17.48
CA HIS A 25 3.74 11.56 18.71
C HIS A 25 2.49 10.77 19.11
N THR A 26 2.65 9.83 20.04
CA THR A 26 1.55 9.04 20.64
C THR A 26 1.31 9.39 22.10
N GLY A 27 2.19 10.20 22.70
CA GLY A 27 2.20 10.49 24.13
C GLY A 27 3.05 9.51 24.94
N HIS A 28 3.64 8.50 24.31
CA HIS A 28 4.53 7.52 24.92
C HIS A 28 5.90 7.57 24.24
N PRO A 29 6.89 8.30 24.82
CA PRO A 29 8.19 8.51 24.17
C PRO A 29 8.95 7.22 23.82
N SER A 30 8.78 6.16 24.62
CA SER A 30 9.40 4.86 24.36
C SER A 30 8.80 4.19 23.11
N GLU A 31 7.48 4.25 22.92
CA GLU A 31 6.82 3.66 21.74
C GLU A 31 7.08 4.49 20.49
N ASP A 32 7.13 5.81 20.63
CA ASP A 32 7.47 6.73 19.55
C ASP A 32 8.89 6.48 19.02
N GLY A 33 9.86 6.27 19.92
CA GLY A 33 11.23 5.91 19.56
C GLY A 33 11.33 4.56 18.85
N THR A 34 10.64 3.53 19.36
CA THR A 34 10.60 2.19 18.74
C THR A 34 9.96 2.25 17.35
N THR A 35 8.82 2.95 17.22
CA THR A 35 8.12 3.11 15.94
C THR A 35 9.02 3.77 14.91
N LYS A 36 9.76 4.82 15.30
CA LYS A 36 10.71 5.48 14.41
C LYS A 36 11.79 4.52 13.91
N ALA A 37 12.39 3.75 14.81
CA ALA A 37 13.43 2.79 14.46
C ALA A 37 12.92 1.69 13.50
N GLU A 38 11.73 1.13 13.76
CA GLU A 38 11.13 0.11 12.90
C GLU A 38 10.76 0.65 11.52
N VAL A 39 10.25 1.87 11.43
CA VAL A 39 9.95 2.52 10.15
C VAL A 39 11.24 2.75 9.36
N GLN A 40 12.32 3.22 10.00
CA GLN A 40 13.62 3.40 9.35
C GLN A 40 14.15 2.06 8.81
N GLN A 41 14.09 0.99 9.62
CA GLN A 41 14.49 -0.35 9.20
C GLN A 41 13.68 -0.86 7.99
N LEU A 42 12.36 -0.63 7.98
CA LEU A 42 11.50 -0.97 6.85
C LEU A 42 11.94 -0.23 5.57
N LEU A 43 12.25 1.06 5.67
CA LEU A 43 12.65 1.91 4.53
C LEU A 43 14.06 1.59 3.99
N GLU A 44 14.90 0.95 4.78
CA GLU A 44 16.24 0.47 4.39
C GLU A 44 16.21 -0.90 3.72
N THR A 45 15.07 -1.59 3.73
CA THR A 45 14.93 -2.89 3.11
C THR A 45 15.18 -2.81 1.59
N PRO A 46 15.91 -3.76 0.96
CA PRO A 46 16.22 -3.73 -0.47
C PRO A 46 14.99 -3.62 -1.38
N LEU A 47 13.87 -4.22 -0.98
CA LEU A 47 12.58 -4.18 -1.69
C LEU A 47 12.06 -2.76 -1.90
N VAL A 48 12.32 -1.85 -0.95
CA VAL A 48 11.95 -0.44 -1.05
C VAL A 48 12.94 0.29 -1.95
N CYS A 49 14.22 -0.12 -1.96
CA CYS A 49 15.29 0.58 -2.69
C CYS A 49 15.40 0.16 -4.16
N THR A 50 14.84 -0.97 -4.57
CA THR A 50 14.83 -1.42 -5.96
C THR A 50 13.78 -0.66 -6.79
N PRO A 51 14.12 -0.20 -8.01
CA PRO A 51 13.13 0.35 -8.92
C PRO A 51 12.09 -0.74 -9.25
N THR A 52 10.82 -0.47 -8.95
CA THR A 52 9.74 -1.45 -9.10
C THR A 52 9.13 -1.41 -10.50
N PHE A 53 8.59 -0.27 -10.91
CA PHE A 53 8.05 -0.05 -12.26
C PHE A 53 8.29 1.40 -12.70
N ASN A 54 8.32 1.61 -14.01
CA ASN A 54 8.51 2.94 -14.59
C ASN A 54 7.17 3.66 -14.71
N GLU A 55 6.96 4.73 -13.94
CA GLU A 55 5.72 5.51 -13.98
C GLU A 55 5.49 6.19 -15.32
N THR A 56 6.55 6.55 -16.03
CA THR A 56 6.43 7.21 -17.32
C THR A 56 5.68 6.33 -18.32
N VAL A 57 5.96 5.03 -18.32
CA VAL A 57 5.24 4.06 -19.16
C VAL A 57 3.76 3.97 -18.79
N MET A 58 3.39 4.23 -17.54
CA MET A 58 2.01 4.11 -17.08
C MET A 58 1.20 5.41 -17.25
N PHE A 59 1.85 6.58 -17.27
CA PHE A 59 1.18 7.88 -17.18
C PHE A 59 1.64 8.95 -18.20
N ASP A 60 2.64 8.70 -19.05
CA ASP A 60 3.18 9.72 -19.97
C ASP A 60 2.38 9.90 -21.26
N ASP A 61 1.61 8.92 -21.71
CA ASP A 61 0.72 9.08 -22.88
C ASP A 61 -0.49 9.99 -22.59
N ILE A 62 -0.59 10.53 -21.37
CA ILE A 62 -1.73 11.29 -20.85
C ILE A 62 -1.38 12.74 -20.45
N PRO A 63 -0.47 13.52 -21.11
CA PRO A 63 -0.05 14.82 -20.56
C PRO A 63 -1.19 15.86 -20.52
N GLN A 64 -2.06 15.86 -21.54
CA GLN A 64 -3.17 16.80 -21.67
C GLN A 64 -4.34 16.43 -20.73
N ASP A 65 -4.53 15.14 -20.47
CA ASP A 65 -5.66 14.63 -19.68
C ASP A 65 -5.29 14.27 -18.24
N ARG A 66 -4.01 14.38 -17.83
CA ARG A 66 -3.55 14.07 -16.47
C ARG A 66 -4.39 14.75 -15.36
N PRO A 67 -4.69 16.07 -15.39
CA PRO A 67 -5.52 16.68 -14.33
C PRO A 67 -6.95 16.13 -14.32
N THR A 68 -7.51 15.83 -15.49
CA THR A 68 -8.83 15.20 -15.63
C THR A 68 -8.82 13.80 -15.06
N LEU A 69 -7.81 13.00 -15.40
CA LEU A 69 -7.60 11.64 -14.90
C LEU A 69 -7.45 11.61 -13.38
N LEU A 70 -6.64 12.52 -12.81
CA LEU A 70 -6.47 12.64 -11.37
C LEU A 70 -7.80 12.99 -10.68
N THR A 71 -8.57 13.89 -11.26
CA THR A 71 -9.90 14.25 -10.75
C THR A 71 -10.84 13.05 -10.80
N GLN A 72 -10.85 12.30 -11.89
CA GLN A 72 -11.64 11.07 -12.03
C GLN A 72 -11.22 10.02 -11.00
N MET A 73 -9.91 9.77 -10.85
CA MET A 73 -9.38 8.82 -9.87
C MET A 73 -9.79 9.20 -8.44
N ARG A 74 -9.64 10.47 -8.05
CA ARG A 74 -10.09 10.97 -6.74
C ARG A 74 -11.59 10.74 -6.54
N ASN A 75 -12.40 11.05 -7.54
CA ASN A 75 -13.85 10.83 -7.50
C ASN A 75 -14.18 9.33 -7.37
N HIS A 76 -13.45 8.45 -8.05
CA HIS A 76 -13.61 7.01 -7.91
C HIS A 76 -13.29 6.53 -6.50
N PHE A 77 -12.16 6.95 -5.91
CA PHE A 77 -11.83 6.60 -4.53
C PHE A 77 -12.86 7.11 -3.53
N PHE A 78 -13.39 8.33 -3.72
CA PHE A 78 -14.47 8.87 -2.90
C PHE A 78 -15.75 8.03 -3.02
N ASN A 79 -16.14 7.68 -4.23
CA ASN A 79 -17.34 6.87 -4.48
C ASN A 79 -17.20 5.44 -3.95
N ILE A 80 -16.01 4.82 -4.07
CA ILE A 80 -15.72 3.52 -3.47
C ILE A 80 -15.81 3.61 -1.95
N SER A 81 -15.25 4.65 -1.33
CA SER A 81 -15.36 4.85 0.11
C SER A 81 -16.82 5.02 0.58
N ARG A 82 -17.67 5.71 -0.21
CA ARG A 82 -19.11 5.79 0.06
C ARG A 82 -19.81 4.45 -0.11
N LEU A 83 -19.42 3.63 -1.09
CA LEU A 83 -19.95 2.28 -1.26
C LEU A 83 -19.63 1.40 -0.05
N MET A 84 -18.44 1.54 0.55
CA MET A 84 -18.08 0.81 1.76
C MET A 84 -18.98 1.14 2.96
N ASP A 85 -19.65 2.30 2.97
CA ASP A 85 -20.63 2.64 4.02
C ASP A 85 -21.91 1.79 3.97
N CYS A 86 -22.18 1.15 2.84
CA CYS A 86 -23.32 0.26 2.67
C CYS A 86 -23.06 -1.17 3.18
N LEU A 87 -21.85 -1.49 3.63
CA LEU A 87 -21.51 -2.82 4.13
C LEU A 87 -22.04 -3.04 5.55
N SER A 88 -22.87 -4.07 5.74
CA SER A 88 -23.39 -4.46 7.07
C SER A 88 -22.30 -5.02 8.00
N CYS A 89 -21.24 -5.59 7.43
CA CYS A 89 -20.10 -6.11 8.20
C CYS A 89 -19.17 -4.96 8.63
N GLU A 90 -19.13 -4.65 9.92
CA GLU A 90 -18.32 -3.55 10.45
C GLU A 90 -16.81 -3.72 10.20
N LYS A 91 -16.29 -4.93 10.38
CA LYS A 91 -14.88 -5.22 10.10
C LYS A 91 -14.56 -5.04 8.62
N CYS A 92 -15.44 -5.52 7.74
CA CYS A 92 -15.27 -5.40 6.29
C CYS A 92 -15.32 -3.93 5.85
N ARG A 93 -16.22 -3.13 6.45
CA ARG A 93 -16.30 -1.69 6.25
C ARG A 93 -15.02 -0.98 6.69
N LEU A 94 -14.51 -1.31 7.88
CA LEU A 94 -13.28 -0.73 8.42
C LEU A 94 -12.07 -1.02 7.50
N TRP A 95 -11.82 -2.30 7.21
CA TRP A 95 -10.68 -2.72 6.39
C TRP A 95 -10.82 -2.25 4.95
N GLY A 96 -12.01 -2.34 4.35
CA GLY A 96 -12.27 -1.86 3.01
C GLY A 96 -12.00 -0.36 2.86
N LYS A 97 -12.41 0.45 3.83
CA LYS A 97 -12.09 1.89 3.86
C LYS A 97 -10.60 2.15 4.08
N LEU A 98 -9.97 1.45 5.01
CA LEU A 98 -8.55 1.61 5.31
C LEU A 98 -7.68 1.28 4.09
N GLU A 99 -7.95 0.16 3.41
CA GLU A 99 -7.22 -0.25 2.20
C GLU A 99 -7.46 0.71 1.03
N THR A 100 -8.71 1.12 0.83
CA THR A 100 -9.06 2.11 -0.21
C THR A 100 -8.36 3.45 0.03
N HIS A 101 -8.31 3.90 1.29
CA HIS A 101 -7.61 5.13 1.67
C HIS A 101 -6.10 5.01 1.52
N GLY A 102 -5.52 3.87 1.88
CA GLY A 102 -4.09 3.59 1.69
C GLY A 102 -3.70 3.59 0.21
N LEU A 103 -4.54 3.03 -0.66
CA LEU A 103 -4.29 3.00 -2.11
C LEU A 103 -4.42 4.39 -2.73
N ALA A 104 -5.42 5.17 -2.31
CA ALA A 104 -5.56 6.56 -2.72
C ALA A 104 -4.34 7.41 -2.29
N SER A 105 -3.82 7.17 -1.09
CA SER A 105 -2.62 7.85 -0.58
C SER A 105 -1.38 7.49 -1.39
N ALA A 106 -1.22 6.21 -1.76
CA ALA A 106 -0.15 5.78 -2.65
C ALA A 106 -0.25 6.43 -4.04
N LEU A 107 -1.47 6.54 -4.59
CA LEU A 107 -1.71 7.21 -5.88
C LEU A 107 -1.30 8.69 -5.82
N LYS A 108 -1.68 9.40 -4.76
CA LYS A 108 -1.33 10.80 -4.52
C LYS A 108 0.19 11.03 -4.52
N ILE A 109 0.96 10.12 -3.92
CA ILE A 109 2.43 10.20 -3.93
C ILE A 109 3.00 9.89 -5.33
N VAL A 110 2.52 8.82 -5.98
CA VAL A 110 3.15 8.33 -7.21
C VAL A 110 2.81 9.20 -8.42
N VAL A 111 1.54 9.60 -8.56
CA VAL A 111 0.99 10.20 -9.79
C VAL A 111 0.87 11.72 -9.70
N GLU A 112 0.44 12.23 -8.53
CA GLU A 112 0.33 13.69 -8.31
C GLU A 112 1.65 14.32 -7.85
N ASP A 113 2.63 13.48 -7.50
CA ASP A 113 3.94 13.88 -6.95
C ASP A 113 3.82 14.82 -5.75
N VAL A 114 2.75 14.64 -4.95
CA VAL A 114 2.48 15.49 -3.78
C VAL A 114 3.54 15.22 -2.72
N PRO A 115 4.20 16.28 -2.17
CA PRO A 115 5.14 16.12 -1.09
C PRO A 115 4.48 15.47 0.13
N VAL A 116 5.14 14.47 0.69
CA VAL A 116 4.62 13.72 1.85
C VAL A 116 4.46 14.62 3.09
N SER A 117 5.16 15.76 3.13
CA SER A 117 4.99 16.79 4.16
C SER A 117 3.59 17.39 4.25
N VAL A 118 2.80 17.31 3.18
CA VAL A 118 1.42 17.83 3.12
C VAL A 118 0.40 16.73 3.45
N MET A 119 0.84 15.47 3.59
CA MET A 119 -0.05 14.36 3.88
C MET A 119 -0.47 14.32 5.36
N GLN A 120 -1.70 13.88 5.57
CA GLN A 120 -2.22 13.65 6.92
C GLN A 120 -1.66 12.34 7.49
N ARG A 121 -1.56 12.28 8.83
CA ARG A 121 -1.16 11.06 9.55
C ARG A 121 -1.99 9.83 9.15
N SER A 122 -3.30 10.01 8.95
CA SER A 122 -4.21 8.94 8.53
C SER A 122 -3.86 8.37 7.15
N GLU A 123 -3.41 9.20 6.21
CA GLU A 123 -3.01 8.78 4.87
C GLU A 123 -1.75 7.90 4.95
N ILE A 124 -0.76 8.32 5.75
CA ILE A 124 0.49 7.58 5.97
C ILE A 124 0.21 6.23 6.65
N VAL A 125 -0.56 6.24 7.73
CA VAL A 125 -0.92 5.03 8.48
C VAL A 125 -1.68 4.04 7.59
N ALA A 126 -2.65 4.52 6.79
CA ALA A 126 -3.41 3.68 5.89
C ALA A 126 -2.53 3.06 4.79
N MET A 127 -1.59 3.81 4.23
CA MET A 127 -0.64 3.29 3.23
C MET A 127 0.25 2.18 3.81
N ILE A 128 0.81 2.38 5.02
CA ILE A 128 1.64 1.36 5.70
C ILE A 128 0.79 0.12 6.02
N HIS A 129 -0.45 0.31 6.49
CA HIS A 129 -1.38 -0.79 6.74
C HIS A 129 -1.71 -1.59 5.48
N LEU A 130 -1.95 -0.91 4.36
CA LEU A 130 -2.19 -1.53 3.07
C LEU A 130 -0.98 -2.37 2.63
N LEU A 131 0.24 -1.83 2.77
CA LEU A 131 1.47 -2.56 2.44
C LEU A 131 1.57 -3.86 3.24
N ARG A 132 1.34 -3.80 4.56
CA ARG A 132 1.32 -4.98 5.44
C ARG A 132 0.29 -6.00 4.98
N GLN A 133 -0.93 -5.56 4.66
CA GLN A 133 -2.03 -6.44 4.27
C GLN A 133 -1.75 -7.17 2.96
N ILE A 134 -1.22 -6.46 1.95
CA ILE A 134 -0.86 -7.07 0.67
C ILE A 134 0.35 -7.99 0.84
N SER A 135 1.33 -7.61 1.65
CA SER A 135 2.47 -8.47 1.99
C SER A 135 2.01 -9.80 2.60
N SER A 136 1.11 -9.75 3.59
CA SER A 136 0.52 -10.96 4.18
C SER A 136 -0.27 -11.77 3.14
N SER A 137 -1.04 -11.11 2.27
CA SER A 137 -1.79 -11.78 1.20
C SER A 137 -0.87 -12.52 0.23
N LEU A 138 0.28 -11.95 -0.13
CA LEU A 138 1.29 -12.59 -0.99
C LEU A 138 1.95 -13.79 -0.30
N SER A 139 2.31 -13.66 0.97
CA SER A 139 2.86 -14.77 1.78
C SER A 139 1.86 -15.93 1.86
N ASN A 140 0.58 -15.63 2.08
CA ASN A 140 -0.48 -16.64 2.15
C ASN A 140 -0.69 -17.34 0.80
N ALA A 141 -0.62 -16.59 -0.31
CA ALA A 141 -0.73 -17.18 -1.65
C ALA A 141 0.43 -18.16 -1.92
N GLN A 142 1.67 -17.80 -1.57
CA GLN A 142 2.82 -18.69 -1.70
C GLN A 142 2.67 -19.95 -0.84
N TRP A 143 2.19 -19.79 0.39
CA TRP A 143 1.92 -20.92 1.30
C TRP A 143 0.85 -21.87 0.72
N LEU A 144 -0.24 -21.34 0.16
CA LEU A 144 -1.28 -22.15 -0.49
C LEU A 144 -0.75 -22.93 -1.70
N LEU A 145 0.11 -22.31 -2.51
CA LEU A 145 0.75 -22.98 -3.65
C LEU A 145 1.64 -24.15 -3.21
N ALA A 146 2.41 -23.96 -2.13
CA ALA A 146 3.24 -25.03 -1.56
C ALA A 146 2.38 -26.20 -1.05
N LEU A 147 1.26 -25.91 -0.37
CA LEU A 147 0.32 -26.94 0.07
C LEU A 147 -0.33 -27.70 -1.09
N HIS A 148 -0.67 -26.99 -2.18
CA HIS A 148 -1.23 -27.62 -3.37
C HIS A 148 -0.25 -28.63 -3.98
N ALA A 149 1.02 -28.22 -4.15
CA ALA A 149 2.06 -29.09 -4.69
C ALA A 149 2.30 -30.36 -3.84
N GLN A 150 2.21 -30.24 -2.52
CA GLN A 150 2.31 -31.40 -1.62
C GLN A 150 1.14 -32.38 -1.76
N LYS A 151 -0.08 -31.87 -1.96
CA LYS A 151 -1.27 -32.74 -2.15
C LYS A 151 -1.22 -33.50 -3.47
N GLU A 152 -0.74 -32.89 -4.54
CA GLU A 152 -0.59 -33.57 -5.84
C GLU A 152 0.42 -34.74 -5.78
N GLN A 153 1.48 -34.60 -4.98
CA GLN A 153 2.45 -35.67 -4.73
C GLN A 153 1.87 -36.82 -3.89
N GLN A 154 0.91 -36.55 -3.01
CA GLN A 154 0.24 -37.59 -2.22
C GLN A 154 -0.86 -38.32 -3.02
N GLY A 155 -1.55 -37.65 -3.94
CA GLY A 155 -2.60 -38.24 -4.77
C GLY A 155 -2.13 -39.13 -5.93
N THR A 156 -0.82 -39.17 -6.21
CA THR A 156 -0.23 -40.01 -7.28
C THR A 156 0.34 -41.36 -6.78
N GLY A 157 0.25 -41.65 -5.48
CA GLY A 157 0.77 -42.87 -4.86
C GLY A 157 -0.27 -43.93 -4.43
N GLU A 158 -1.56 -43.71 -4.72
CA GLU A 158 -2.68 -44.62 -4.38
C GLU A 158 -3.32 -45.29 -5.62
N ALA A 159 -2.52 -45.59 -6.66
CA ALA A 159 -2.94 -46.39 -7.81
C ALA A 159 -2.11 -47.67 -7.94
#